data_AF-A0A522BFN0-F1
#
_entry.id   AF-A0A522BFN0-F1
#
_cell.length_a   1.000
_cell.length_b   1.000
_cell.length_c   1.000
_cell.angle_alpha   90.00
_cell.angle_beta   90.00
_cell.angle_gamma   90.00
#
_symmetry.space_group_name_H-M   'P 1'
#
loop_
_entity.id
_entity.type
_entity.pdbx_description
1 polymer ?
#
loop_
_entity_poly.entity_id
_entity_poly.type
_entity_poly.pdbx_seq_one_letter_code
_entity_poly.pdbx_strand_id
1 'polypeptide(L)'
;MARKKILRIGALNIKTQPHSEQRYLDLFMMMFNKTKKGIKIRGSDWGMIGTLQTMNRNGNDFYIGRVYKFLNIDPDKAWLNTDTRKPEKDENGAIVKPVADNLKPNLRESYYAFFPKQHRMIYEINEMSPGMMLKLMTALFNRKSIVGRFGNVDIEMETSIEAIDIILQIPTLRKIEIGITKPNPGDVLDEDDEAEVFRRFDRIKARKLQENWSGQKGESLLPDEEMKKLMRVASSNGLIMATGYGRNDEKVVESTQDHPRTMTDEYDPNIQTTFSFFQDMASRFLRQLTRI
;
A
#
# COMPACT_ATOMS: atom_id res chain seq x y z
N MET A 1 -29.61 -12.34 -18.07
CA MET A 1 -29.24 -11.68 -16.80
C MET A 1 -27.84 -11.11 -16.96
N ALA A 2 -27.59 -9.86 -16.53
CA ALA A 2 -26.26 -9.29 -16.60
C ALA A 2 -25.32 -10.01 -15.62
N ARG A 3 -24.08 -10.23 -16.06
CA ARG A 3 -23.05 -10.88 -15.22
C ARG A 3 -22.66 -9.91 -14.10
N LYS A 4 -22.84 -10.33 -12.84
CA LYS A 4 -22.34 -9.59 -11.68
C LYS A 4 -20.85 -9.32 -11.83
N LYS A 5 -20.41 -8.14 -11.40
CA LYS A 5 -19.00 -7.74 -11.39
C LYS A 5 -18.45 -7.85 -9.98
N ILE A 6 -17.20 -8.28 -9.86
CA ILE A 6 -16.49 -8.43 -8.59
C ILE A 6 -15.56 -7.22 -8.41
N LEU A 7 -15.64 -6.58 -7.26
CA LEU A 7 -14.71 -5.54 -6.83
C LEU A 7 -13.90 -6.05 -5.64
N ARG A 8 -12.58 -5.86 -5.69
CA ARG A 8 -11.67 -6.16 -4.59
C ARG A 8 -11.00 -4.88 -4.14
N ILE A 9 -10.98 -4.61 -2.85
CA ILE A 9 -10.33 -3.43 -2.28
C ILE A 9 -9.34 -3.81 -1.18
N GLY A 10 -8.33 -2.95 -0.99
CA GLY A 10 -7.33 -3.04 0.07
C GLY A 10 -7.12 -1.69 0.74
N ALA A 11 -6.25 -1.66 1.74
CA ALA A 11 -6.00 -0.44 2.51
C ALA A 11 -4.50 -0.20 2.75
N LEU A 12 -4.12 1.08 2.77
CA LEU A 12 -2.84 1.56 3.26
C LEU A 12 -3.06 2.47 4.47
N ASN A 13 -2.15 2.40 5.44
CA ASN A 13 -2.02 3.36 6.53
C ASN A 13 -0.94 4.39 6.15
N ILE A 14 -1.30 5.68 6.12
CA ILE A 14 -0.39 6.78 5.75
C ILE A 14 -0.08 7.61 7.00
N LYS A 15 1.19 7.76 7.32
CA LYS A 15 1.69 8.42 8.53
C LYS A 15 2.57 9.61 8.21
N THR A 16 2.23 10.76 8.78
CA THR A 16 3.06 11.98 8.73
C THR A 16 3.31 12.55 10.11
N GLN A 17 4.40 13.28 10.31
CA GLN A 17 4.70 13.96 11.57
C GLN A 17 4.94 15.45 11.32
N PRO A 18 4.40 16.38 12.15
CA PRO A 18 3.33 16.16 13.14
C PRO A 18 1.99 15.81 12.47
N HIS A 19 1.03 15.21 13.19
CA HIS A 19 -0.26 14.79 12.62
C HIS A 19 -1.30 15.92 12.68
N SER A 20 -2.00 16.15 11.56
CA SER A 20 -3.27 16.88 11.53
C SER A 20 -4.02 16.57 10.24
N GLU A 21 -5.36 16.62 10.28
CA GLU A 21 -6.19 16.42 9.09
C GLU A 21 -5.77 17.37 7.96
N GLN A 22 -5.58 18.66 8.27
CA GLN A 22 -5.14 19.66 7.30
C GLN A 22 -3.77 19.33 6.67
N ARG A 23 -2.84 18.75 7.43
CA ARG A 23 -1.53 18.36 6.88
C ARG A 23 -1.67 17.27 5.85
N TYR A 24 -2.55 16.29 6.07
CA TYR A 24 -2.81 15.25 5.08
C TYR A 24 -3.52 15.80 3.85
N LEU A 25 -4.44 16.76 4.03
CA LEU A 25 -5.07 17.47 2.92
C LEU A 25 -4.02 18.16 2.03
N ASP A 26 -3.15 18.96 2.66
CA ASP A 26 -2.05 19.65 2.00
C ASP A 26 -1.06 18.68 1.32
N LEU A 27 -0.78 17.54 1.95
CA LEU A 27 0.13 16.51 1.42
C LEU A 27 -0.36 15.98 0.08
N PHE A 28 -1.62 15.53 0.03
CA PHE A 28 -2.22 14.97 -1.17
C PHE A 28 -2.37 16.01 -2.26
N MET A 29 -2.80 17.23 -1.92
CA MET A 29 -2.93 18.32 -2.87
C MET A 29 -1.56 18.73 -3.46
N MET A 30 -0.52 18.82 -2.64
CA MET A 30 0.83 19.12 -3.13
C MET A 30 1.39 17.99 -3.99
N MET A 31 1.20 16.73 -3.58
CA MET A 31 1.65 15.57 -4.34
C MET A 31 0.99 15.52 -5.73
N PHE A 32 -0.33 15.74 -5.80
CA PHE A 32 -1.08 15.80 -7.06
C PHE A 32 -0.56 16.91 -7.98
N ASN A 33 -0.37 18.12 -7.44
CA ASN A 33 0.08 19.28 -8.22
C ASN A 33 1.54 19.17 -8.71
N LYS A 34 2.41 18.48 -7.96
CA LYS A 34 3.85 18.37 -8.26
C LYS A 34 4.23 17.10 -9.04
N THR A 35 3.32 16.14 -9.21
CA THR A 35 3.61 14.85 -9.86
C THR A 35 2.82 14.65 -11.14
N LYS A 36 3.14 15.45 -12.16
CA LYS A 36 2.51 15.38 -13.49
C LYS A 36 3.10 14.30 -14.41
N LYS A 37 4.39 14.02 -14.27
CA LYS A 37 5.06 12.89 -14.91
C LYS A 37 5.08 11.80 -13.86
N GLY A 38 4.36 10.69 -14.09
CA GLY A 38 4.24 9.60 -13.12
C GLY A 38 5.59 9.05 -12.65
N ILE A 39 5.58 8.13 -11.71
CA ILE A 39 6.78 7.53 -11.12
C ILE A 39 6.85 6.04 -11.46
N LYS A 40 8.08 5.56 -11.60
CA LYS A 40 8.37 4.15 -11.86
C LYS A 40 7.93 3.28 -10.67
N ILE A 41 7.20 2.21 -10.94
CA ILE A 41 6.80 1.20 -9.95
C ILE A 41 7.75 0.00 -10.02
N ARG A 42 7.84 -0.63 -11.20
CA ARG A 42 8.71 -1.78 -11.50
C ARG A 42 8.81 -1.99 -13.01
N GLY A 43 9.90 -2.55 -13.52
CA GLY A 43 10.05 -2.82 -14.95
C GLY A 43 9.68 -1.58 -15.80
N SER A 44 8.70 -1.72 -16.68
CA SER A 44 8.11 -0.63 -17.48
C SER A 44 6.80 -0.07 -16.91
N ASP A 45 6.31 -0.60 -15.79
CA ASP A 45 5.10 -0.12 -15.11
C ASP A 45 5.41 1.18 -14.37
N TRP A 46 4.66 2.22 -14.71
CA TRP A 46 4.67 3.52 -14.05
C TRP A 46 3.28 3.86 -13.54
N GLY A 47 3.18 4.79 -12.60
CA GLY A 47 1.89 5.25 -12.12
C GLY A 47 1.88 6.65 -11.53
N MET A 48 0.68 7.17 -11.31
CA MET A 48 0.44 8.49 -10.73
C MET A 48 -0.95 8.56 -10.11
N ILE A 49 -1.21 9.59 -9.30
CA ILE A 49 -2.58 9.99 -8.99
C ILE A 49 -3.11 10.78 -10.20
N GLY A 50 -4.12 10.22 -10.86
CA GLY A 50 -4.72 10.76 -12.08
C GLY A 50 -5.79 11.81 -11.80
N THR A 51 -6.63 11.57 -10.79
CA THR A 51 -7.66 12.50 -10.34
C THR A 51 -7.67 12.60 -8.83
N LEU A 52 -8.06 13.77 -8.33
CA LEU A 52 -8.22 14.05 -6.91
C LEU A 52 -9.41 14.99 -6.73
N GLN A 53 -10.41 14.55 -5.99
CA GLN A 53 -11.62 15.30 -5.68
C GLN A 53 -11.83 15.30 -4.17
N THR A 54 -12.18 16.45 -3.60
CA THR A 54 -12.61 16.55 -2.21
C THR A 54 -14.08 16.19 -2.11
N MET A 55 -14.41 15.31 -1.17
CA MET A 55 -15.77 14.94 -0.82
C MET A 55 -15.98 15.19 0.67
N ASN A 56 -17.19 15.57 1.05
CA ASN A 56 -17.59 15.70 2.45
C ASN A 56 -18.67 14.67 2.77
N ARG A 57 -18.53 13.95 3.89
CA ARG A 57 -19.59 13.09 4.42
C ARG A 57 -19.70 13.29 5.92
N ASN A 58 -20.88 13.73 6.36
CA ASN A 58 -21.19 13.99 7.77
C ASN A 58 -20.14 14.89 8.44
N GLY A 59 -19.69 15.93 7.74
CA GLY A 59 -18.69 16.87 8.25
C GLY A 59 -17.24 16.38 8.22
N ASN A 60 -16.97 15.19 7.67
CA ASN A 60 -15.60 14.70 7.47
C ASN A 60 -15.21 14.82 5.99
N ASP A 61 -14.18 15.61 5.72
CA ASP A 61 -13.59 15.71 4.38
C ASP A 61 -12.72 14.49 4.09
N PHE A 62 -12.82 13.97 2.88
CA PHE A 62 -11.99 12.89 2.37
C PHE A 62 -11.67 13.12 0.89
N TYR A 63 -10.56 12.55 0.42
CA TYR A 63 -10.26 12.58 -1.00
C TYR A 63 -10.76 11.32 -1.67
N ILE A 64 -11.30 11.48 -2.89
CA ILE A 64 -11.59 10.37 -3.78
C ILE A 64 -11.00 10.65 -5.16
N GLY A 65 -10.59 9.60 -5.85
CA GLY A 65 -10.02 9.76 -7.17
C GLY A 65 -9.61 8.45 -7.80
N ARG A 66 -8.71 8.56 -8.79
CA ARG A 66 -8.16 7.42 -9.51
C ARG A 66 -6.65 7.45 -9.49
N VAL A 67 -6.08 6.29 -9.23
CA VAL A 67 -4.68 6.00 -9.49
C VAL A 67 -4.56 5.43 -10.90
N TYR A 68 -3.61 5.95 -11.67
CA TYR A 68 -3.31 5.49 -13.02
C TYR A 68 -2.07 4.62 -13.01
N LYS A 69 -2.15 3.49 -13.70
CA LYS A 69 -1.02 2.62 -14.05
C LYS A 69 -0.90 2.59 -15.56
N PHE A 70 0.31 2.74 -16.09
CA PHE A 70 0.54 2.72 -17.53
C PHE A 70 1.96 2.23 -17.83
N LEU A 71 2.20 1.85 -19.08
CA LEU A 71 3.55 1.55 -19.54
C LEU A 71 4.28 2.84 -19.89
N ASN A 72 5.51 2.99 -19.39
CA ASN A 72 6.41 4.03 -19.82
C ASN A 72 7.50 3.44 -20.71
N ILE A 73 7.32 3.61 -22.02
CA ILE A 73 8.28 3.20 -23.03
C ILE A 73 9.21 4.39 -23.30
N ASP A 74 10.50 4.14 -23.37
CA ASP A 74 11.50 5.13 -23.75
C ASP A 74 11.42 5.35 -25.27
N PRO A 75 10.95 6.52 -25.74
CA PRO A 75 10.78 6.76 -27.17
C PRO A 75 12.12 6.86 -27.91
N ASP A 76 13.23 7.05 -27.20
CA ASP A 76 14.57 7.20 -27.78
C ASP A 76 15.31 5.87 -27.93
N LYS A 77 14.65 4.74 -27.64
CA LYS A 77 15.20 3.39 -27.85
C LYS A 77 14.71 2.76 -29.13
N ALA A 78 15.48 1.81 -29.65
CA ALA A 78 15.14 1.06 -30.85
C ALA A 78 13.81 0.30 -30.67
N TRP A 79 12.91 0.45 -31.63
CA TRP A 79 11.66 -0.29 -31.71
C TRP A 79 11.85 -1.51 -32.61
N LEU A 80 11.30 -2.66 -32.22
CA LEU A 80 11.36 -3.88 -33.03
C LEU A 80 10.22 -3.88 -34.04
N ASN A 81 10.54 -3.97 -35.33
CA ASN A 81 9.58 -4.33 -36.36
C ASN A 81 9.47 -5.85 -36.43
N THR A 82 8.29 -6.40 -36.13
CA THR A 82 8.08 -7.86 -36.03
C THR A 82 8.03 -8.55 -37.39
N ASP A 83 7.69 -7.83 -38.45
CA ASP A 83 7.62 -8.38 -39.81
C ASP A 83 9.03 -8.57 -40.38
N THR A 84 9.90 -7.58 -40.18
CA THR A 84 11.31 -7.63 -40.62
C THR A 84 12.25 -8.26 -39.60
N ARG A 85 11.80 -8.38 -38.34
CA ARG A 85 12.59 -8.80 -37.17
C ARG A 85 13.84 -7.95 -36.93
N LYS A 86 13.79 -6.67 -37.30
CA LYS A 86 14.90 -5.71 -37.20
C LYS A 86 14.47 -4.44 -36.46
N PRO A 87 15.43 -3.64 -35.94
CA PRO A 87 15.14 -2.30 -35.45
C PRO A 87 14.50 -1.44 -36.53
N GLU A 88 13.38 -0.81 -36.21
CA GLU A 88 12.72 0.17 -37.06
C GLU A 88 13.56 1.45 -37.10
N LYS A 89 13.81 1.94 -38.32
CA LYS A 89 14.63 3.12 -38.59
C LYS A 89 14.03 3.92 -39.73
N ASP A 90 14.22 5.23 -39.69
CA ASP A 90 13.85 6.09 -40.82
C ASP A 90 14.83 5.92 -41.98
N GLU A 91 14.57 6.62 -43.09
CA GLU A 91 15.40 6.60 -44.31
C GLU A 91 16.86 6.99 -44.06
N ASN A 92 17.13 7.76 -43.00
CA ASN A 92 18.47 8.22 -42.59
C ASN A 92 19.12 7.30 -41.54
N GLY A 93 18.45 6.20 -41.16
CA GLY A 93 18.95 5.25 -40.18
C GLY A 93 18.75 5.68 -38.71
N ALA A 94 17.99 6.76 -38.46
CA ALA A 94 17.63 7.23 -37.12
C ALA A 94 16.43 6.47 -36.54
N ILE A 95 16.26 6.55 -35.23
CA ILE A 95 15.17 5.85 -34.52
C ILE A 95 13.83 6.52 -34.85
N VAL A 96 12.87 5.72 -35.35
CA VAL A 96 11.48 6.15 -35.52
C VAL A 96 10.79 6.13 -34.15
N LYS A 97 10.05 7.21 -33.84
CA LYS A 97 9.24 7.31 -32.61
C LYS A 97 7.77 7.09 -32.97
N PRO A 98 7.24 5.85 -32.89
CA PRO A 98 5.89 5.55 -33.34
C PRO A 98 4.81 6.16 -32.45
N VAL A 99 5.15 6.57 -31.23
CA VAL A 99 4.21 7.16 -30.26
C VAL A 99 4.85 8.39 -29.61
N ALA A 100 4.09 9.49 -29.50
CA ALA A 100 4.53 10.69 -28.81
C ALA A 100 4.75 10.42 -27.31
N ASP A 101 5.79 11.02 -26.71
CA ASP A 101 6.17 10.76 -25.30
C ASP A 101 5.04 11.04 -24.30
N ASN A 102 4.16 12.00 -24.57
CA ASN A 102 3.02 12.31 -23.70
C ASN A 102 1.87 11.29 -23.78
N LEU A 103 1.90 10.35 -24.73
CA LEU A 103 0.91 9.29 -24.86
C LEU A 103 1.45 7.99 -24.27
N LYS A 104 0.87 7.57 -23.14
CA LYS A 104 1.30 6.37 -22.41
C LYS A 104 0.33 5.21 -22.65
N PRO A 105 0.79 4.07 -23.21
CA PRO A 105 -0.08 2.95 -23.51
C PRO A 105 -0.48 2.15 -22.27
N ASN A 106 -1.49 1.29 -22.43
CA ASN A 106 -2.01 0.37 -21.41
C ASN A 106 -2.42 1.08 -20.11
N LEU A 107 -3.10 2.24 -20.23
CA LEU A 107 -3.69 2.91 -19.10
C LEU A 107 -4.68 1.98 -18.39
N ARG A 108 -4.47 1.82 -17.09
CA ARG A 108 -5.40 1.17 -16.18
C ARG A 108 -5.69 2.10 -15.02
N GLU A 109 -6.94 2.12 -14.59
CA GLU A 109 -7.42 3.00 -13.54
C GLU A 109 -7.84 2.17 -12.33
N SER A 110 -7.56 2.66 -11.13
CA SER A 110 -8.05 2.08 -9.87
C SER A 110 -8.61 3.17 -9.00
N TYR A 111 -9.82 2.99 -8.50
CA TYR A 111 -10.39 3.94 -7.56
C TYR A 111 -9.62 3.95 -6.24
N TYR A 112 -9.53 5.12 -5.61
CA TYR A 112 -9.05 5.26 -4.24
C TYR A 112 -9.90 6.27 -3.46
N ALA A 113 -10.00 6.07 -2.14
CA ALA A 113 -10.54 7.02 -1.19
C ALA A 113 -9.57 7.15 0.00
N PHE A 114 -9.11 8.36 0.28
CA PHE A 114 -8.25 8.64 1.43
C PHE A 114 -9.04 9.41 2.49
N PHE A 115 -9.06 8.87 3.71
CA PHE A 115 -9.76 9.39 4.87
C PHE A 115 -8.74 10.01 5.85
N PRO A 116 -8.56 11.34 5.86
CA PRO A 116 -7.55 12.02 6.67
C PRO A 116 -7.66 11.73 8.16
N LYS A 117 -8.87 11.71 8.70
CA LYS A 117 -9.13 11.49 10.13
C LYS A 117 -8.72 10.09 10.61
N GLN A 118 -8.90 9.08 9.77
CA GLN A 118 -8.50 7.69 10.05
C GLN A 118 -7.12 7.35 9.48
N HIS A 119 -6.49 8.27 8.74
CA HIS A 119 -5.19 8.07 8.10
C HIS A 119 -5.15 6.90 7.10
N ARG A 120 -6.32 6.45 6.62
CA ARG A 120 -6.45 5.27 5.75
C ARG A 120 -6.73 5.65 4.31
N MET A 121 -5.98 5.05 3.40
CA MET A 121 -6.29 5.05 1.98
C MET A 121 -6.86 3.69 1.57
N ILE A 122 -8.12 3.67 1.17
CA ILE A 122 -8.77 2.49 0.61
C ILE A 122 -8.66 2.56 -0.91
N TYR A 123 -8.36 1.45 -1.57
CA TYR A 123 -8.15 1.42 -3.02
C TYR A 123 -8.60 0.11 -3.66
N GLU A 124 -8.94 0.19 -4.95
CA GLU A 124 -9.26 -0.97 -5.79
C GLU A 124 -7.98 -1.76 -6.17
N ILE A 125 -8.05 -3.08 -6.01
CA ILE A 125 -6.93 -4.00 -6.25
C ILE A 125 -6.91 -4.54 -7.68
N ASN A 126 -8.05 -4.55 -8.38
CA ASN A 126 -8.25 -5.27 -9.64
C ASN A 126 -7.15 -4.96 -10.69
N GLU A 127 -6.75 -3.70 -10.80
CA GLU A 127 -5.71 -3.28 -11.75
C GLU A 127 -4.34 -3.00 -11.11
N MET A 128 -4.25 -2.93 -9.79
CA MET A 128 -3.00 -2.66 -9.07
C MET A 128 -2.93 -3.50 -7.80
N SER A 129 -2.00 -4.46 -7.76
CA SER A 129 -1.84 -5.30 -6.58
C SER A 129 -1.43 -4.48 -5.34
N PRO A 130 -1.68 -4.97 -4.11
CA PRO A 130 -1.37 -4.23 -2.90
C PRO A 130 0.10 -3.79 -2.82
N GLY A 131 1.03 -4.68 -3.15
CA GLY A 131 2.46 -4.35 -3.17
C GLY A 131 2.84 -3.30 -4.23
N MET A 132 2.14 -3.25 -5.38
CA MET A 132 2.36 -2.19 -6.38
C MET A 132 1.80 -0.85 -5.89
N MET A 133 0.63 -0.85 -5.24
CA MET A 133 0.05 0.37 -4.67
C MET A 133 0.93 0.94 -3.55
N LEU A 134 1.41 0.08 -2.64
CA LEU A 134 2.36 0.48 -1.60
C LEU A 134 3.61 1.12 -2.21
N LYS A 135 4.27 0.43 -3.16
CA LYS A 135 5.46 0.96 -3.84
C LYS A 135 5.20 2.30 -4.52
N LEU A 136 4.08 2.43 -5.22
CA LEU A 136 3.71 3.66 -5.90
C LEU A 136 3.52 4.81 -4.89
N MET A 137 2.71 4.60 -3.86
CA MET A 137 2.42 5.64 -2.87
C MET A 137 3.68 6.03 -2.09
N THR A 138 4.49 5.07 -1.65
CA THR A 138 5.77 5.34 -0.98
C THR A 138 6.67 6.21 -1.86
N ALA A 139 6.78 5.88 -3.16
CA ALA A 139 7.60 6.64 -4.09
C ALA A 139 7.04 8.06 -4.36
N LEU A 140 5.72 8.22 -4.47
CA LEU A 140 5.07 9.51 -4.70
C LEU A 140 5.22 10.46 -3.49
N PHE A 141 4.97 9.96 -2.28
CA PHE A 141 4.97 10.78 -1.07
C PHE A 141 6.36 11.01 -0.47
N ASN A 142 7.38 10.25 -0.87
CA ASN A 142 8.76 10.45 -0.43
C ASN A 142 9.68 11.09 -1.50
N ARG A 143 9.11 11.79 -2.49
CA ARG A 143 9.91 12.64 -3.40
C ARG A 143 10.54 13.80 -2.64
N LYS A 144 11.74 14.23 -3.04
CA LYS A 144 12.48 15.34 -2.40
C LYS A 144 11.61 16.59 -2.15
N SER A 145 10.77 16.96 -3.11
CA SER A 145 9.87 18.11 -3.00
C SER A 145 8.79 17.94 -1.91
N ILE A 146 8.32 16.72 -1.69
CA ILE A 146 7.33 16.41 -0.65
C ILE A 146 8.04 16.30 0.70
N VAL A 147 9.14 15.54 0.76
CA VAL A 147 9.92 15.34 2.00
C VAL A 147 10.43 16.66 2.57
N GLY A 148 10.86 17.59 1.72
CA GLY A 148 11.32 18.91 2.17
C GLY A 148 10.26 19.73 2.93
N ARG A 149 8.96 19.45 2.73
CA ARG A 149 7.86 20.14 3.41
C ARG A 149 7.18 19.29 4.49
N PHE A 150 6.98 18.01 4.20
CA PHE A 150 6.20 17.11 5.05
C PHE A 150 7.04 16.17 5.91
N GLY A 151 8.36 16.17 5.72
CA GLY A 151 9.22 15.13 6.27
C GLY A 151 9.00 13.80 5.55
N ASN A 152 9.58 12.73 6.10
CA ASN A 152 9.34 11.41 5.56
C ASN A 152 7.89 10.98 5.85
N VAL A 153 7.26 10.40 4.84
CA VAL A 153 5.91 9.85 4.93
C VAL A 153 6.03 8.35 5.04
N ASP A 154 5.68 7.80 6.20
CA ASP A 154 5.69 6.36 6.42
C ASP A 154 4.37 5.79 5.91
N ILE A 155 4.43 4.79 5.02
CA ILE A 155 3.25 4.18 4.41
C ILE A 155 3.36 2.69 4.60
N GLU A 156 2.34 2.12 5.22
CA GLU A 156 2.26 0.70 5.52
C GLU A 156 1.02 0.10 4.87
N MET A 157 1.09 -1.18 4.54
CA MET A 157 -0.07 -1.93 4.09
C MET A 157 -0.86 -2.40 5.31
N GLU A 158 -2.19 -2.31 5.25
CA GLU A 158 -3.02 -2.99 6.25
C GLU A 158 -2.95 -4.50 5.99
N THR A 159 -2.49 -5.25 6.98
CA THR A 159 -2.32 -6.71 6.89
C THR A 159 -3.39 -7.42 7.70
N SER A 160 -3.69 -8.65 7.32
CA SER A 160 -4.72 -9.44 8.01
C SER A 160 -4.21 -9.89 9.39
N ILE A 161 -5.09 -10.00 10.38
CA ILE A 161 -4.70 -10.48 11.73
C ILE A 161 -4.30 -11.95 11.64
N GLU A 162 -4.94 -12.70 10.75
CA GLU A 162 -4.66 -14.12 10.48
C GLU A 162 -3.23 -14.33 9.96
N ALA A 163 -2.58 -13.31 9.40
CA ALA A 163 -1.18 -13.38 9.00
C ALA A 163 -0.25 -13.64 10.20
N ILE A 164 -0.59 -13.09 11.38
CA ILE A 164 0.13 -13.36 12.62
C ILE A 164 -0.07 -14.82 13.02
N ASP A 165 -1.31 -15.33 12.94
CA ASP A 165 -1.61 -16.72 13.27
C ASP A 165 -0.86 -17.70 12.35
N ILE A 166 -0.76 -17.40 11.05
CA ILE A 166 0.03 -18.19 10.09
C ILE A 166 1.50 -18.26 10.52
N ILE A 167 2.09 -17.12 10.90
CA ILE A 167 3.48 -17.05 11.38
C ILE A 167 3.65 -17.87 12.67
N LEU A 168 2.72 -17.74 13.61
CA LEU A 168 2.76 -18.46 14.89
C LEU A 168 2.54 -19.98 14.73
N GLN A 169 1.95 -20.42 13.63
CA GLN A 169 1.72 -21.83 13.30
C GLN A 169 2.91 -22.51 12.60
N ILE A 170 3.99 -21.79 12.28
CA ILE A 170 5.20 -22.38 11.70
C ILE A 170 5.77 -23.43 12.67
N PRO A 171 5.82 -24.73 12.31
CA PRO A 171 6.16 -25.80 13.24
C PRO A 171 7.53 -25.64 13.91
N THR A 172 8.54 -25.23 13.14
CA THR A 172 9.87 -24.92 13.66
C THR A 172 10.23 -23.49 13.28
N LEU A 173 9.94 -22.55 14.17
CA LEU A 173 10.20 -21.13 13.97
C LEU A 173 11.67 -20.82 14.28
N ARG A 174 12.41 -20.27 13.32
CA ARG A 174 13.86 -20.03 13.47
C ARG A 174 14.20 -18.56 13.67
N LYS A 175 13.47 -17.67 12.99
CA LYS A 175 13.72 -16.24 13.03
C LYS A 175 12.42 -15.48 12.96
N ILE A 176 12.31 -14.41 13.74
CA ILE A 176 11.28 -13.39 13.58
C ILE A 176 11.97 -12.03 13.50
N GLU A 177 11.53 -11.22 12.55
CA GLU A 177 11.88 -9.82 12.39
C GLU A 177 10.60 -9.00 12.48
N ILE A 178 10.52 -8.09 13.46
CA ILE A 178 9.41 -7.16 13.62
C ILE A 178 9.93 -5.75 13.38
N GLY A 179 9.30 -5.05 12.45
CA GLY A 179 9.50 -3.62 12.22
C GLY A 179 8.22 -2.86 12.50
N ILE A 180 8.28 -1.83 13.32
CA ILE A 180 7.14 -0.93 13.61
C ILE A 180 7.59 0.50 13.36
N THR A 181 6.83 1.26 12.58
CA THR A 181 7.00 2.71 12.47
C THR A 181 6.00 3.41 13.39
N LYS A 182 6.36 4.59 13.89
CA LYS A 182 5.57 5.34 14.87
C LYS A 182 4.09 5.43 14.43
N PRO A 183 3.15 4.84 15.18
CA PRO A 183 1.73 4.81 14.81
C PRO A 183 1.07 6.19 14.77
N ASN A 184 -0.11 6.30 14.13
CA ASN A 184 -0.89 7.55 14.20
C ASN A 184 -1.60 7.70 15.56
N PRO A 185 -1.79 8.94 16.04
CA PRO A 185 -2.69 9.22 17.14
C PRO A 185 -4.10 8.72 16.82
N GLY A 186 -4.72 8.00 17.76
CA GLY A 186 -6.06 7.45 17.59
C GLY A 186 -6.12 6.10 16.85
N ASP A 187 -4.99 5.54 16.39
CA ASP A 187 -4.92 4.14 15.91
C ASP A 187 -4.89 3.13 17.07
N VAL A 188 -5.06 3.57 18.33
CA VAL A 188 -5.10 2.70 19.52
C VAL A 188 -6.42 1.94 19.50
N LEU A 189 -6.37 0.65 19.23
CA LEU A 189 -7.47 -0.26 19.52
C LEU A 189 -7.53 -0.42 21.06
N ASP A 190 -8.73 -0.49 21.63
CA ASP A 190 -9.09 -0.48 23.07
C ASP A 190 -8.44 -1.57 23.98
N GLU A 191 -7.20 -2.00 23.73
CA GLU A 191 -6.40 -2.81 24.63
C GLU A 191 -5.30 -1.92 25.24
N ASP A 192 -5.18 -1.93 26.58
CA ASP A 192 -4.14 -1.24 27.36
C ASP A 192 -2.71 -1.50 26.84
N ASP A 193 -2.55 -2.58 26.09
CA ASP A 193 -1.32 -3.06 25.52
C ASP A 193 -0.78 -2.23 24.34
N GLU A 194 -1.56 -1.99 23.27
CA GLU A 194 -1.07 -1.22 22.12
C GLU A 194 -0.74 0.22 22.54
N ALA A 195 -1.53 0.78 23.46
CA ALA A 195 -1.33 2.09 24.05
C ALA A 195 0.03 2.23 24.75
N GLU A 196 0.55 1.17 25.37
CA GLU A 196 1.88 1.19 26.00
C GLU A 196 3.00 1.32 24.97
N VAL A 197 2.92 0.57 23.86
CA VAL A 197 3.91 0.65 22.77
C VAL A 197 3.93 2.08 22.21
N PHE A 198 2.76 2.68 21.99
CA PHE A 198 2.64 4.04 21.47
C PHE A 198 3.25 5.07 22.44
N ARG A 199 2.89 4.97 23.73
CA ARG A 199 3.46 5.83 24.79
C ARG A 199 4.97 5.68 24.88
N ARG A 200 5.52 4.49 24.67
CA ARG A 200 6.97 4.25 24.63
C ARG A 200 7.63 5.01 23.48
N PHE A 201 7.06 4.94 22.26
CA PHE A 201 7.58 5.69 21.09
C PHE A 201 7.63 7.20 21.38
N ASP A 202 6.58 7.78 21.96
CA ASP A 202 6.53 9.20 22.30
C ASP A 202 7.54 9.57 23.41
N ARG A 203 7.59 8.78 24.49
CA ARG A 203 8.47 9.02 25.63
C ARG A 203 9.94 9.06 25.24
N ILE A 204 10.37 8.12 24.40
CA ILE A 204 11.78 8.02 23.96
C ILE A 204 12.04 8.78 22.66
N LYS A 205 11.02 9.45 22.10
CA LYS A 205 11.07 10.17 20.81
C LYS A 205 11.56 9.28 19.66
N ALA A 206 11.18 7.99 19.67
CA ALA A 206 11.51 7.06 18.62
C ALA A 206 10.62 7.25 17.39
N ARG A 207 11.19 7.06 16.20
CA ARG A 207 10.45 6.98 14.94
C ARG A 207 10.15 5.55 14.52
N LYS A 208 11.04 4.61 14.84
CA LYS A 208 10.98 3.21 14.38
C LYS A 208 11.50 2.28 15.47
N LEU A 209 10.87 1.12 15.59
CA LEU A 209 11.35 -0.04 16.33
C LEU A 209 11.71 -1.14 15.33
N GLN A 210 12.84 -1.82 15.57
CA GLN A 210 13.22 -3.02 14.84
C GLN A 210 13.73 -4.03 15.85
N GLU A 211 13.11 -5.20 15.87
CA GLU A 211 13.51 -6.30 16.74
C GLU A 211 13.71 -7.56 15.89
N ASN A 212 14.79 -8.27 16.19
CA ASN A 212 15.21 -9.45 15.46
C ASN A 212 15.57 -10.52 16.48
N TRP A 213 14.88 -11.65 16.41
CA TRP A 213 15.16 -12.79 17.26
C TRP A 213 15.50 -14.00 16.42
N SER A 214 16.47 -14.77 16.90
CA SER A 214 16.89 -16.04 16.30
C SER A 214 16.84 -17.11 17.39
N GLY A 215 16.20 -18.24 17.08
CA GLY A 215 16.13 -19.38 17.99
C GLY A 215 17.50 -20.01 18.21
N GLN A 216 17.66 -20.68 19.36
CA GLN A 216 18.85 -21.46 19.63
C GLN A 216 18.98 -22.62 18.64
N LYS A 217 20.22 -23.11 18.45
CA LYS A 217 20.47 -24.21 17.51
C LYS A 217 19.70 -25.45 17.96
N GLY A 218 18.86 -25.99 17.07
CA GLY A 218 18.05 -27.17 17.36
C GLY A 218 16.71 -26.86 18.03
N GLU A 219 16.48 -25.62 18.46
CA GLU A 219 15.25 -25.22 19.16
C GLU A 219 14.36 -24.33 18.29
N SER A 220 13.04 -24.42 18.50
CA SER A 220 12.10 -23.48 17.93
C SER A 220 12.03 -22.24 18.81
N LEU A 221 11.94 -21.07 18.18
CA LEU A 221 11.61 -19.84 18.86
C LEU A 221 10.17 -19.94 19.39
N LEU A 222 9.96 -19.50 20.63
CA LEU A 222 8.66 -19.47 21.30
C LEU A 222 8.28 -18.01 21.54
N PRO A 223 7.40 -17.41 20.73
CA PRO A 223 6.96 -16.03 20.93
C PRO A 223 6.21 -15.88 22.26
N ASP A 224 6.68 -14.97 23.10
CA ASP A 224 6.02 -14.59 24.35
C ASP A 224 4.91 -13.55 24.09
N GLU A 225 4.23 -13.14 25.16
CA GLU A 225 3.11 -12.18 25.05
C GLU A 225 3.59 -10.78 24.62
N GLU A 226 4.79 -10.35 25.01
CA GLU A 226 5.35 -9.06 24.58
C GLU A 226 5.63 -9.06 23.07
N MET A 227 6.23 -10.14 22.55
CA MET A 227 6.46 -10.29 21.12
C MET A 227 5.14 -10.34 20.34
N LYS A 228 4.15 -11.10 20.80
CA LYS A 228 2.82 -11.15 20.16
C LYS A 228 2.14 -9.77 20.15
N LYS A 229 2.28 -9.01 21.23
CA LYS A 229 1.79 -7.62 21.31
C LYS A 229 2.46 -6.71 20.28
N LEU A 230 3.78 -6.82 20.10
CA LEU A 230 4.49 -6.10 19.04
C LEU A 230 4.04 -6.54 17.64
N MET A 231 3.79 -7.83 17.44
CA MET A 231 3.25 -8.37 16.18
C MET A 231 1.88 -7.75 15.86
N ARG A 232 0.97 -7.65 16.84
CA ARG A 232 -0.35 -7.01 16.66
C ARG A 232 -0.19 -5.54 16.27
N VAL A 233 0.63 -4.77 16.98
CA VAL A 233 0.89 -3.36 16.61
C VAL A 233 1.47 -3.24 15.20
N ALA A 234 2.34 -4.17 14.80
CA ALA A 234 2.95 -4.18 13.48
C ALA A 234 1.96 -4.45 12.34
N SER A 235 0.80 -5.07 12.57
CA SER A 235 -0.13 -5.43 11.49
C SER A 235 -0.68 -4.24 10.72
N SER A 236 -0.83 -3.09 11.39
CA SER A 236 -1.26 -1.82 10.80
C SER A 236 -0.15 -0.77 10.77
N ASN A 237 0.99 -1.02 11.42
CA ASN A 237 2.07 -0.05 11.59
C ASN A 237 3.45 -0.50 11.13
N GLY A 238 3.57 -1.64 10.47
CA GLY A 238 4.85 -2.07 9.91
C GLY A 238 4.82 -3.44 9.25
N LEU A 239 5.82 -4.24 9.56
CA LEU A 239 6.12 -5.50 8.87
C LEU A 239 6.57 -6.56 9.87
N ILE A 240 6.11 -7.78 9.64
CA ILE A 240 6.64 -8.97 10.30
C ILE A 240 7.15 -9.91 9.23
N MET A 241 8.35 -10.43 9.42
CA MET A 241 8.91 -11.49 8.60
C MET A 241 9.37 -12.63 9.49
N ALA A 242 8.99 -13.85 9.15
CA ALA A 242 9.36 -15.05 9.86
C ALA A 242 10.00 -16.06 8.92
N THR A 243 10.98 -16.80 9.44
CA THR A 243 11.56 -17.94 8.71
C THR A 243 11.61 -19.15 9.62
N GLY A 244 11.39 -20.32 9.04
CA GLY A 244 11.37 -21.58 9.78
C GLY A 244 11.33 -22.79 8.87
N TYR A 245 10.90 -23.90 9.44
CA TYR A 245 10.71 -25.17 8.73
C TYR A 245 9.30 -25.72 8.98
N GLY A 246 8.71 -26.25 7.91
CA GLY A 246 7.42 -26.93 7.94
C GLY A 246 7.51 -28.34 8.50
N ARG A 247 6.41 -29.10 8.38
CA ARG A 247 6.32 -30.46 8.95
C ARG A 247 7.19 -31.48 8.21
N ASN A 248 7.56 -31.21 6.97
CA ASN A 248 8.38 -32.07 6.13
C ASN A 248 9.83 -31.54 6.00
N ASP A 249 10.27 -30.70 6.96
CA ASP A 249 11.59 -30.05 6.98
C ASP A 249 11.86 -29.12 5.77
N GLU A 250 10.79 -28.67 5.11
CA GLU A 250 10.86 -27.68 4.05
C GLU A 250 11.01 -26.27 4.63
N LYS A 251 11.87 -25.45 4.02
CA LYS A 251 12.06 -24.06 4.46
C LYS A 251 10.81 -23.23 4.15
N VAL A 252 10.29 -22.57 5.18
CA VAL A 252 9.15 -21.65 5.10
C VAL A 252 9.62 -20.22 5.38
N VAL A 253 9.14 -19.28 4.58
CA VAL A 253 9.35 -17.83 4.76
C VAL A 253 7.98 -17.18 4.66
N GLU A 254 7.56 -16.53 5.74
CA GLU A 254 6.26 -15.86 5.83
C GLU A 254 6.46 -14.38 6.09
N SER A 255 5.67 -13.54 5.44
CA SER A 255 5.65 -12.11 5.66
C SER A 255 4.22 -11.59 5.73
N THR A 256 3.94 -10.67 6.64
CA THR A 256 2.63 -10.01 6.69
C THR A 256 2.31 -9.23 5.41
N GLN A 257 3.32 -8.80 4.65
CA GLN A 257 3.12 -8.15 3.34
C GLN A 257 2.49 -9.06 2.28
N ASP A 258 2.61 -10.39 2.44
CA ASP A 258 2.01 -11.37 1.54
C ASP A 258 0.53 -11.64 1.86
N HIS A 259 0.07 -11.14 3.02
CA HIS A 259 -1.29 -11.30 3.54
C HIS A 259 -1.99 -9.94 3.72
N PRO A 260 -2.19 -9.18 2.61
CA PRO A 260 -2.90 -7.91 2.66
C PRO A 260 -4.32 -8.11 3.18
N ARG A 261 -4.78 -7.20 4.04
CA ARG A 261 -6.18 -7.14 4.41
C ARG A 261 -6.98 -6.63 3.21
N THR A 262 -7.92 -7.46 2.73
CA THR A 262 -8.75 -7.15 1.57
C THR A 262 -10.21 -7.39 1.86
N MET A 263 -11.08 -6.68 1.14
CA MET A 263 -12.51 -6.96 1.10
C MET A 263 -12.91 -7.21 -0.36
N THR A 264 -13.75 -8.22 -0.58
CA THR A 264 -14.25 -8.60 -1.90
C THR A 264 -15.77 -8.66 -1.84
N ASP A 265 -16.42 -8.06 -2.82
CA ASP A 265 -17.88 -8.07 -2.93
C ASP A 265 -18.29 -7.96 -4.41
N GLU A 266 -19.56 -8.26 -4.71
CA GLU A 266 -20.11 -8.26 -6.05
C GLU A 266 -21.29 -7.29 -6.21
N TYR A 267 -21.45 -6.73 -7.41
CA TYR A 267 -22.55 -5.82 -7.73
C TYR A 267 -23.11 -6.06 -9.14
N ASP A 268 -24.38 -5.66 -9.32
CA ASP A 268 -25.00 -5.63 -10.65
C ASP A 268 -24.74 -4.26 -11.30
N PRO A 269 -23.99 -4.20 -12.43
CA PRO A 269 -23.69 -2.94 -13.10
C PRO A 269 -24.91 -2.25 -13.71
N ASN A 270 -26.06 -2.93 -13.82
CA ASN A 270 -27.33 -2.30 -14.23
C ASN A 270 -28.05 -1.57 -13.09
N ILE A 271 -27.70 -1.89 -11.83
CA ILE A 271 -28.33 -1.30 -10.64
C ILE A 271 -27.46 -0.20 -10.05
N GLN A 272 -26.14 -0.42 -10.00
CA GLN A 272 -25.20 0.49 -9.35
C GLN A 272 -23.93 0.67 -10.17
N THR A 273 -23.42 1.91 -10.22
CA THR A 273 -22.14 2.19 -10.87
C THR A 273 -20.97 1.64 -10.05
N THR A 274 -19.86 1.30 -10.71
CA THR A 274 -18.61 0.89 -10.03
C THR A 274 -18.16 1.92 -9.00
N PHE A 275 -18.30 3.21 -9.32
CA PHE A 275 -17.87 4.30 -8.44
C PHE A 275 -18.69 4.36 -7.15
N SER A 276 -20.02 4.37 -7.27
CA SER A 276 -20.89 4.36 -6.09
C SER A 276 -20.71 3.09 -5.27
N PHE A 277 -20.54 1.93 -5.91
CA PHE A 277 -20.30 0.68 -5.21
C PHE A 277 -18.96 0.71 -4.45
N PHE A 278 -17.90 1.23 -5.08
CA PHE A 278 -16.61 1.44 -4.44
C PHE A 278 -16.72 2.36 -3.21
N GLN A 279 -17.47 3.46 -3.28
CA GLN A 279 -17.65 4.37 -2.14
C GLN A 279 -18.31 3.69 -0.94
N ASP A 280 -19.36 2.91 -1.19
CA ASP A 280 -20.06 2.15 -0.15
C ASP A 280 -19.17 1.06 0.45
N MET A 281 -18.46 0.34 -0.42
CA MET A 281 -17.52 -0.71 -0.06
C MET A 281 -16.35 -0.15 0.77
N ALA A 282 -15.76 0.98 0.36
CA ALA A 282 -14.68 1.64 1.07
C ALA A 282 -15.12 2.12 2.46
N SER A 283 -16.34 2.66 2.58
CA SER A 283 -16.90 3.09 3.86
C SER A 283 -17.14 1.93 4.83
N ARG A 284 -17.64 0.79 4.33
CA ARG A 284 -17.78 -0.45 5.13
C ARG A 284 -16.44 -0.98 5.58
N PHE A 285 -15.46 -1.03 4.68
CA PHE A 285 -14.14 -1.56 4.99
C PHE A 285 -13.38 -0.68 5.99
N LEU A 286 -13.50 0.65 5.87
CA LEU A 286 -12.93 1.58 6.85
C LEU A 286 -13.42 1.28 8.28
N ARG A 287 -14.72 1.07 8.48
CA ARG A 287 -15.29 0.72 9.80
C ARG A 287 -14.71 -0.56 10.38
N GLN A 288 -14.49 -1.58 9.54
CA GLN A 288 -13.86 -2.84 9.96
C GLN A 288 -12.39 -2.69 10.35
N LEU A 289 -11.68 -1.73 9.74
CA LEU A 289 -10.29 -1.44 10.06
C LEU A 289 -10.17 -0.67 11.37
N THR A 290 -11.04 0.31 11.60
CA THR A 290 -10.93 1.24 12.72
C THR A 290 -11.72 0.80 13.96
N ARG A 291 -12.48 -0.30 13.90
CA ARG A 291 -13.40 -0.77 14.96
C ARG A 291 -14.33 0.37 15.48
N ILE A 292 -14.80 1.24 14.58
CA ILE A 292 -15.79 2.31 14.84
C ILE A 292 -17.16 1.88 14.31
#